data_AF-X0T5X9-F1
#
_entry.id   AF-X0T5X9-F1
#
_cell.length_a   1.000
_cell.length_b   1.000
_cell.length_c   1.000
_cell.angle_alpha   90.00
_cell.angle_beta   90.00
_cell.angle_gamma   90.00
#
_symmetry.space_group_name_H-M   'P 1'
#
loop_
_entity.id
_entity.type
_entity.pdbx_description
1 polymer ?
#
loop_
_entity_poly.entity_id
_entity_poly.type
_entity_poly.pdbx_seq_one_letter_code
_entity_poly.pdbx_strand_id
1 'polypeptide(L)'
;ATVGGGYKNTASSLVATVGGGEVNTASGSHSTIGGGINNTASGSRATVGGGYSNEASGLRATVPGGYANTASGTYSFAAGYRAKANHEGSLVLADCTWGIDFASQREDQFRVRANGGARFDVNDSEWVDIRSSGGKVIDTSTGAYLSSGGAWTNSSDRQAKQNIEAVDEAEVLAKLAEVPISTWNYIAQDATVQHMGPMAQDFHAAFGLGEDDRHIAALDLGGANTAAIQALYELVQQQADEIEALKARLAAVETPG
;
A
#
# COMPACT_ATOMS: atom_id res chain seq x y z
N ALA A 1 2.99 -43.27 -16.90
CA ALA A 1 4.00 -42.32 -16.43
C ALA A 1 5.05 -42.17 -17.53
N THR A 2 5.66 -41.00 -17.67
CA THR A 2 6.61 -40.71 -18.76
C THR A 2 7.85 -40.02 -18.23
N VAL A 3 9.02 -40.46 -18.68
CA VAL A 3 10.30 -39.75 -18.50
C VAL A 3 10.88 -39.50 -19.89
N GLY A 4 11.04 -38.25 -20.29
CA GLY A 4 11.53 -37.89 -21.63
C GLY A 4 13.02 -38.16 -21.86
N GLY A 5 13.83 -38.20 -20.80
CA GLY A 5 15.26 -38.50 -20.85
C GLY A 5 16.00 -38.09 -19.58
N GLY A 6 17.34 -38.08 -19.62
CA GLY A 6 18.19 -37.61 -18.52
C GLY A 6 18.68 -38.69 -17.56
N TYR A 7 19.16 -38.29 -16.38
CA TYR A 7 19.82 -39.17 -15.40
C TYR A 7 19.01 -39.28 -14.11
N LYS A 8 18.70 -40.51 -13.68
CA LYS A 8 18.01 -40.81 -12.40
C LYS A 8 16.67 -40.10 -12.18
N ASN A 9 15.89 -39.89 -13.24
CA ASN A 9 14.53 -39.36 -13.12
C ASN A 9 13.53 -40.48 -12.80
N THR A 10 12.54 -40.17 -11.97
CA THR A 10 11.47 -41.08 -11.55
C THR A 10 10.11 -40.45 -11.85
N ALA A 11 9.28 -41.12 -12.63
CA ALA A 11 7.86 -40.82 -12.77
C ALA A 11 7.06 -42.08 -12.40
N SER A 12 6.42 -42.10 -11.23
CA SER A 12 5.90 -43.35 -10.63
C SER A 12 4.39 -43.44 -10.49
N SER A 13 3.65 -42.35 -10.70
CA SER A 13 2.19 -42.31 -10.51
C SER A 13 1.39 -42.18 -11.80
N LEU A 14 0.06 -42.25 -11.69
CA LEU A 14 -0.87 -42.18 -12.81
C LEU A 14 -0.71 -40.86 -13.58
N VAL A 15 -0.42 -40.90 -14.88
CA VAL A 15 -0.15 -39.72 -15.75
C VAL A 15 0.99 -38.81 -15.24
N ALA A 16 1.85 -39.27 -14.33
CA ALA A 16 3.01 -38.49 -13.90
C ALA A 16 4.02 -38.31 -15.05
N THR A 17 4.59 -37.12 -15.19
CA THR A 17 5.52 -36.79 -16.28
C THR A 17 6.77 -36.07 -15.76
N VAL A 18 7.94 -36.50 -16.24
CA VAL A 18 9.21 -35.76 -16.13
C VAL A 18 9.74 -35.51 -17.54
N GLY A 19 9.90 -34.24 -17.94
CA GLY A 19 10.40 -33.89 -19.28
C GLY A 19 11.86 -34.30 -19.53
N GLY A 20 12.72 -34.18 -18.51
CA GLY A 20 14.13 -34.55 -18.57
C GLY A 20 14.90 -34.12 -17.31
N GLY A 21 16.22 -33.94 -17.42
CA GLY A 21 17.07 -33.41 -16.35
C GLY A 21 17.72 -34.49 -15.47
N GLU A 22 18.01 -34.15 -14.22
CA GLU A 22 18.72 -35.01 -13.28
C GLU A 22 18.00 -35.15 -11.92
N VAL A 23 17.82 -36.38 -11.44
CA VAL A 23 17.32 -36.67 -10.08
C VAL A 23 15.94 -36.03 -9.80
N ASN A 24 15.06 -35.99 -10.80
CA ASN A 24 13.70 -35.47 -10.62
C ASN A 24 12.73 -36.59 -10.22
N THR A 25 11.78 -36.31 -9.32
CA THR A 25 10.79 -37.27 -8.82
C THR A 25 9.37 -36.75 -8.95
N ALA A 26 8.61 -37.25 -9.93
CA ALA A 26 7.18 -37.02 -10.09
C ALA A 26 6.38 -38.24 -9.58
N SER A 27 5.86 -38.15 -8.36
CA SER A 27 5.16 -39.25 -7.68
C SER A 27 3.69 -38.96 -7.34
N GLY A 28 3.20 -37.75 -7.59
CA GLY A 28 1.78 -37.41 -7.51
C GLY A 28 0.99 -37.85 -8.75
N SER A 29 -0.28 -38.21 -8.57
CA SER A 29 -1.17 -38.48 -9.71
C SER A 29 -1.33 -37.21 -10.55
N HIS A 30 -1.12 -37.29 -11.85
CA HIS A 30 -1.09 -36.16 -12.79
C HIS A 30 -0.04 -35.09 -12.45
N SER A 31 1.01 -35.43 -11.69
CA SER A 31 2.08 -34.47 -11.40
C SER A 31 3.02 -34.31 -12.58
N THR A 32 3.59 -33.12 -12.71
CA THR A 32 4.48 -32.78 -13.83
C THR A 32 5.75 -32.11 -13.34
N ILE A 33 6.90 -32.53 -13.87
CA ILE A 33 8.16 -31.83 -13.76
C ILE A 33 8.66 -31.52 -15.17
N GLY A 34 8.86 -30.24 -15.51
CA GLY A 34 9.35 -29.85 -16.84
C GLY A 34 10.81 -30.28 -17.08
N GLY A 35 11.67 -30.18 -16.06
CA GLY A 35 13.07 -30.59 -16.10
C GLY A 35 13.85 -30.08 -14.89
N GLY A 36 15.15 -29.81 -15.06
CA GLY A 36 16.02 -29.29 -14.00
C GLY A 36 16.69 -30.38 -13.17
N ILE A 37 17.11 -30.04 -11.95
CA ILE A 37 17.90 -30.92 -11.07
C ILE A 37 17.24 -31.03 -9.70
N ASN A 38 17.08 -32.25 -9.20
CA ASN A 38 16.62 -32.53 -7.83
C ASN A 38 15.22 -31.97 -7.51
N ASN A 39 14.30 -31.94 -8.49
CA ASN A 39 12.94 -31.45 -8.27
C ASN A 39 11.99 -32.58 -7.84
N THR A 40 11.03 -32.29 -6.97
CA THR A 40 10.02 -33.24 -6.49
C THR A 40 8.61 -32.70 -6.71
N ALA A 41 7.77 -33.46 -7.38
CA ALA A 41 6.34 -33.19 -7.56
C ALA A 41 5.53 -34.39 -7.04
N SER A 42 5.25 -34.39 -5.74
CA SER A 42 4.61 -35.50 -5.02
C SER A 42 3.12 -35.28 -4.73
N GLY A 43 2.65 -34.03 -4.77
CA GLY A 43 1.23 -33.72 -4.65
C GLY A 43 0.43 -34.15 -5.89
N SER A 44 -0.82 -34.57 -5.70
CA SER A 44 -1.72 -34.83 -6.84
C SER A 44 -1.93 -33.55 -7.64
N ARG A 45 -1.78 -33.62 -8.96
CA ARG A 45 -1.79 -32.47 -9.89
C ARG A 45 -0.77 -31.38 -9.56
N ALA A 46 0.28 -31.71 -8.81
CA ALA A 46 1.35 -30.76 -8.49
C ALA A 46 2.25 -30.54 -9.72
N THR A 47 2.75 -29.32 -9.88
CA THR A 47 3.61 -28.95 -11.02
C THR A 47 4.90 -28.30 -10.53
N VAL A 48 6.03 -28.79 -11.02
CA VAL A 48 7.31 -28.09 -10.96
C VAL A 48 7.76 -27.75 -12.39
N GLY A 49 7.84 -26.47 -12.75
CA GLY A 49 8.25 -26.06 -14.10
C GLY A 49 9.70 -26.43 -14.41
N GLY A 50 10.59 -26.33 -13.42
CA GLY A 50 12.00 -26.71 -13.52
C GLY A 50 12.84 -26.13 -12.38
N GLY A 51 14.11 -25.82 -12.64
CA GLY A 51 15.03 -25.23 -11.66
C GLY A 51 15.81 -26.26 -10.84
N TYR A 52 16.26 -25.88 -9.65
CA TYR A 52 17.09 -26.71 -8.78
C TYR A 52 16.45 -26.88 -7.39
N SER A 53 16.31 -28.13 -6.95
CA SER A 53 15.85 -28.48 -5.59
C SER A 53 14.46 -27.98 -5.22
N ASN A 54 13.53 -27.86 -6.17
CA ASN A 54 12.17 -27.41 -5.92
C ASN A 54 11.25 -28.56 -5.52
N GLU A 55 10.30 -28.30 -4.62
CA GLU A 55 9.33 -29.28 -4.14
C GLU A 55 7.89 -28.75 -4.26
N ALA A 56 7.03 -29.47 -4.96
CA ALA A 56 5.58 -29.27 -4.97
C ALA A 56 4.89 -30.53 -4.39
N SER A 57 4.59 -30.50 -3.10
CA SER A 57 4.02 -31.64 -2.35
C SER A 57 2.55 -31.48 -1.98
N GLY A 58 1.99 -30.27 -2.05
CA GLY A 58 0.56 -30.03 -1.83
C GLY A 58 -0.33 -30.45 -3.01
N LEU A 59 -1.60 -30.76 -2.75
CA LEU A 59 -2.59 -31.00 -3.79
C LEU A 59 -2.72 -29.75 -4.69
N ARG A 60 -2.52 -29.89 -6.00
CA ARG A 60 -2.53 -28.79 -6.99
C ARG A 60 -1.49 -27.68 -6.70
N ALA A 61 -0.45 -27.98 -5.92
CA ALA A 61 0.62 -27.04 -5.64
C ALA A 61 1.48 -26.76 -6.89
N THR A 62 2.01 -25.55 -7.01
CA THR A 62 2.80 -25.13 -8.16
C THR A 62 4.11 -24.47 -7.74
N VAL A 63 5.21 -24.93 -8.32
CA VAL A 63 6.51 -24.23 -8.31
C VAL A 63 6.93 -23.99 -9.76
N PRO A 64 6.81 -22.76 -10.31
CA PRO A 64 7.16 -22.51 -11.71
C PRO A 64 8.66 -22.68 -12.00
N GLY A 65 9.52 -22.56 -11.00
CA GLY A 65 10.97 -22.73 -11.13
C GLY A 65 11.73 -22.06 -9.98
N GLY A 66 13.01 -21.78 -10.20
CA GLY A 66 13.89 -21.15 -9.21
C GLY A 66 14.75 -22.16 -8.43
N TYR A 67 15.16 -21.78 -7.22
CA TYR A 67 16.06 -22.57 -6.38
C TYR A 67 15.45 -22.82 -5.00
N ALA A 68 15.37 -24.09 -4.61
CA ALA A 68 14.97 -24.54 -3.28
C ALA A 68 13.61 -24.02 -2.79
N ASN A 69 12.64 -23.86 -3.70
CA ASN A 69 11.27 -23.48 -3.34
C ASN A 69 10.46 -24.70 -2.89
N THR A 70 9.51 -24.49 -1.97
CA THR A 70 8.61 -25.54 -1.46
C THR A 70 7.17 -25.03 -1.52
N ALA A 71 6.30 -25.73 -2.21
CA ALA A 71 4.85 -25.52 -2.22
C ALA A 71 4.17 -26.79 -1.66
N SER A 72 3.93 -26.81 -0.34
CA SER A 72 3.39 -27.97 0.37
C SER A 72 1.92 -27.81 0.81
N GLY A 73 1.39 -26.58 0.79
CA GLY A 73 -0.04 -26.35 1.01
C GLY A 73 -0.90 -26.76 -0.18
N THR A 74 -2.15 -27.17 0.06
CA THR A 74 -3.15 -27.35 -1.01
C THR A 74 -3.33 -26.03 -1.77
N TYR A 75 -3.35 -26.06 -3.11
CA TYR A 75 -3.41 -24.87 -3.97
C TYR A 75 -2.28 -23.85 -3.79
N SER A 76 -1.18 -24.22 -3.14
CA SER A 76 -0.08 -23.29 -2.86
C SER A 76 0.78 -22.99 -4.10
N PHE A 77 1.45 -21.84 -4.07
CA PHE A 77 2.37 -21.39 -5.11
C PHE A 77 3.66 -20.85 -4.49
N ALA A 78 4.82 -21.35 -4.90
CA ALA A 78 6.11 -20.85 -4.41
C ALA A 78 7.08 -20.58 -5.57
N ALA A 79 7.68 -19.39 -5.65
CA ALA A 79 8.62 -19.04 -6.71
C ALA A 79 9.78 -18.16 -6.22
N GLY A 80 10.92 -18.25 -6.91
CA GLY A 80 12.13 -17.45 -6.64
C GLY A 80 13.24 -18.26 -5.96
N TYR A 81 13.78 -17.75 -4.85
CA TYR A 81 14.84 -18.41 -4.07
C TYR A 81 14.36 -18.68 -2.63
N ARG A 82 14.24 -19.97 -2.28
CA ARG A 82 13.84 -20.43 -0.94
C ARG A 82 12.47 -19.92 -0.46
N ALA A 83 11.51 -19.76 -1.37
CA ALA A 83 10.10 -19.51 -1.05
C ALA A 83 9.43 -20.76 -0.48
N LYS A 84 8.71 -20.66 0.65
CA LYS A 84 8.04 -21.78 1.33
C LYS A 84 6.54 -21.52 1.50
N ALA A 85 5.73 -21.95 0.54
CA ALA A 85 4.27 -21.88 0.58
C ALA A 85 3.71 -23.13 1.29
N ASN A 86 3.72 -23.08 2.62
CA ASN A 86 3.43 -24.21 3.52
C ASN A 86 1.96 -24.34 3.93
N HIS A 87 1.15 -23.31 3.71
CA HIS A 87 -0.26 -23.28 4.10
C HIS A 87 -1.17 -23.35 2.86
N GLU A 88 -2.40 -23.83 3.04
CA GLU A 88 -3.41 -23.87 1.98
C GLU A 88 -3.64 -22.48 1.38
N GLY A 89 -3.78 -22.41 0.05
CA GLY A 89 -4.02 -21.18 -0.69
C GLY A 89 -2.88 -20.15 -0.67
N SER A 90 -1.74 -20.45 -0.02
CA SER A 90 -0.66 -19.47 0.10
C SER A 90 0.12 -19.27 -1.20
N LEU A 91 0.39 -18.00 -1.53
CA LEU A 91 1.18 -17.55 -2.67
C LEU A 91 2.45 -16.87 -2.15
N VAL A 92 3.62 -17.48 -2.38
CA VAL A 92 4.90 -17.00 -1.84
C VAL A 92 5.90 -16.69 -2.94
N LEU A 93 6.36 -15.44 -2.99
CA LEU A 93 7.41 -14.99 -3.90
C LEU A 93 8.61 -14.52 -3.08
N ALA A 94 9.81 -15.02 -3.38
CA ALA A 94 11.01 -14.66 -2.65
C ALA A 94 12.15 -14.24 -3.58
N ASP A 95 12.72 -13.06 -3.31
CA ASP A 95 13.95 -12.59 -3.93
C ASP A 95 15.18 -13.48 -3.59
N CYS A 96 16.31 -13.17 -4.22
CA CYS A 96 17.58 -13.89 -4.07
C CYS A 96 18.32 -13.64 -2.75
N THR A 97 17.63 -13.28 -1.66
CA THR A 97 18.27 -13.14 -0.34
C THR A 97 18.86 -14.47 0.09
N TRP A 98 20.19 -14.52 0.06
CA TRP A 98 20.94 -15.76 0.18
C TRP A 98 20.81 -16.40 1.57
N GLY A 99 20.64 -17.73 1.60
CA GLY A 99 20.64 -18.49 2.85
C GLY A 99 19.36 -18.42 3.68
N ILE A 100 18.35 -17.62 3.31
CA ILE A 100 17.18 -17.37 4.15
C ILE A 100 15.90 -17.92 3.50
N ASP A 101 15.21 -18.82 4.20
CA ASP A 101 13.87 -19.27 3.84
C ASP A 101 12.83 -18.16 4.07
N PHE A 102 11.88 -18.05 3.15
CA PHE A 102 10.76 -17.11 3.26
C PHE A 102 9.45 -17.88 3.23
N ALA A 103 8.83 -18.08 4.39
CA ALA A 103 7.69 -18.98 4.54
C ALA A 103 6.34 -18.27 4.75
N SER A 104 5.28 -18.77 4.10
CA SER A 104 3.88 -18.43 4.45
C SER A 104 3.63 -18.60 5.95
N GLN A 105 2.74 -17.81 6.53
CA GLN A 105 2.46 -17.84 7.98
C GLN A 105 1.03 -18.26 8.33
N ARG A 106 0.16 -18.34 7.33
CA ARG A 106 -1.26 -18.71 7.45
C ARG A 106 -1.82 -19.07 6.07
N GLU A 107 -3.02 -19.62 6.08
CA GLU A 107 -3.80 -19.94 4.89
C GLU A 107 -4.16 -18.68 4.09
N ASP A 108 -4.40 -18.84 2.78
CA ASP A 108 -4.90 -17.82 1.86
C ASP A 108 -4.11 -16.50 1.85
N GLN A 109 -2.80 -16.57 2.12
CA GLN A 109 -1.91 -15.42 2.15
C GLN A 109 -1.13 -15.24 0.84
N PHE A 110 -1.10 -14.00 0.33
CA PHE A 110 -0.04 -13.56 -0.58
C PHE A 110 1.13 -12.95 0.22
N ARG A 111 2.33 -13.53 0.09
CA ARG A 111 3.54 -13.12 0.81
C ARG A 111 4.69 -12.90 -0.16
N VAL A 112 5.28 -11.70 -0.15
CA VAL A 112 6.38 -11.34 -1.05
C VAL A 112 7.58 -10.86 -0.24
N ARG A 113 8.78 -11.37 -0.56
CA ARG A 113 10.06 -10.78 -0.14
C ARG A 113 10.72 -10.19 -1.38
N ALA A 114 10.84 -8.88 -1.40
CA ALA A 114 11.54 -8.13 -2.44
C ALA A 114 12.33 -7.00 -1.79
N ASN A 115 13.56 -7.27 -1.35
CA ASN A 115 14.42 -6.30 -0.66
C ASN A 115 14.73 -5.07 -1.53
N GLY A 116 14.63 -5.20 -2.85
CA GLY A 116 14.73 -4.08 -3.80
C GLY A 116 13.46 -3.24 -3.94
N GLY A 117 12.35 -3.64 -3.33
CA GLY A 117 11.03 -3.03 -3.51
C GLY A 117 10.09 -3.85 -4.40
N ALA A 118 8.82 -3.45 -4.39
CA ALA A 118 7.77 -3.99 -5.25
C ALA A 118 6.97 -2.84 -5.87
N ARG A 119 6.99 -2.73 -7.19
CA ARG A 119 6.32 -1.68 -7.95
C ARG A 119 5.08 -2.24 -8.66
N PHE A 120 4.00 -1.46 -8.62
CA PHE A 120 2.79 -1.66 -9.42
C PHE A 120 2.66 -0.48 -10.38
N ASP A 121 2.91 -0.73 -11.66
CA ASP A 121 2.86 0.27 -12.72
C ASP A 121 1.47 0.27 -13.37
N VAL A 122 0.88 1.46 -13.54
CA VAL A 122 -0.27 1.69 -14.44
C VAL A 122 0.23 2.00 -15.85
N ASN A 123 1.32 2.77 -15.93
CA ASN A 123 2.10 3.10 -17.13
C ASN A 123 3.49 3.63 -16.71
N ASP A 124 4.30 4.09 -17.67
CA ASP A 124 5.67 4.56 -17.41
C ASP A 124 5.76 5.75 -16.43
N SER A 125 4.68 6.51 -16.26
CA SER A 125 4.62 7.72 -15.42
C SER A 125 3.81 7.55 -14.14
N GLU A 126 2.96 6.53 -14.06
CA GLU A 126 2.05 6.30 -12.93
C GLU A 126 2.34 4.97 -12.26
N TRP A 127 2.75 5.03 -11.00
CA TRP A 127 3.19 3.86 -10.25
C TRP A 127 3.04 4.06 -8.74
N VAL A 128 2.90 2.93 -8.05
CA VAL A 128 3.08 2.82 -6.59
C VAL A 128 4.24 1.88 -6.32
N ASP A 129 5.24 2.35 -5.59
CA ASP A 129 6.40 1.56 -5.21
C ASP A 129 6.40 1.32 -3.70
N ILE A 130 6.40 0.05 -3.33
CA ILE A 130 6.49 -0.43 -1.96
C ILE A 130 7.94 -0.84 -1.72
N ARG A 131 8.75 0.12 -1.30
CA ARG A 131 10.18 -0.06 -1.04
C ARG A 131 10.55 0.69 0.21
N SER A 132 11.40 0.11 1.06
CA SER A 132 12.00 0.83 2.19
C SER A 132 13.29 1.52 1.76
N SER A 133 13.19 2.61 1.00
CA SER A 133 14.36 3.36 0.53
C SER A 133 14.24 4.84 0.90
N GLY A 134 15.32 5.42 1.45
CA GLY A 134 15.32 6.84 1.84
C GLY A 134 14.30 7.21 2.93
N GLY A 135 13.92 6.25 3.78
CA GLY A 135 12.92 6.47 4.84
C GLY A 135 11.47 6.49 4.37
N LYS A 136 11.20 6.11 3.13
CA LYS A 136 9.87 5.93 2.55
C LYS A 136 9.55 4.45 2.48
N VAL A 137 8.29 4.06 2.70
CA VAL A 137 7.78 2.67 2.61
C VAL A 137 6.83 2.54 1.42
N ILE A 138 5.96 3.52 1.24
CA ILE A 138 5.16 3.71 0.02
C ILE A 138 5.65 5.01 -0.60
N ASP A 139 6.07 4.97 -1.86
CA ASP A 139 6.49 6.12 -2.66
C ASP A 139 5.59 6.18 -3.89
N THR A 140 5.03 7.35 -4.19
CA THR A 140 4.13 7.55 -5.34
C THR A 140 4.80 8.42 -6.39
N SER A 141 4.38 8.29 -7.65
CA SER A 141 4.93 9.10 -8.75
C SER A 141 4.72 10.61 -8.59
N THR A 142 3.76 11.04 -7.76
CA THR A 142 3.47 12.46 -7.46
C THR A 142 4.35 13.04 -6.36
N GLY A 143 5.19 12.22 -5.72
CA GLY A 143 6.10 12.61 -4.65
C GLY A 143 5.53 12.49 -3.24
N ALA A 144 4.25 12.13 -3.07
CA ALA A 144 3.69 11.79 -1.77
C ALA A 144 4.21 10.42 -1.28
N TYR A 145 4.42 10.27 0.02
CA TYR A 145 4.98 9.04 0.58
C TYR A 145 4.51 8.71 2.00
N LEU A 146 4.54 7.43 2.35
CA LEU A 146 4.45 6.93 3.73
C LEU A 146 5.85 6.78 4.30
N SER A 147 6.16 7.46 5.41
CA SER A 147 7.48 7.34 6.05
C SER A 147 7.65 6.00 6.75
N SER A 148 8.90 5.61 7.02
CA SER A 148 9.22 4.44 7.83
C SER A 148 8.72 4.55 9.28
N GLY A 149 8.42 5.77 9.75
CA GLY A 149 7.78 6.02 11.03
C GLY A 149 6.24 5.94 11.00
N GLY A 150 5.64 5.65 9.84
CA GLY A 150 4.19 5.53 9.67
C GLY A 150 3.44 6.84 9.41
N ALA A 151 4.14 7.92 9.05
CA ALA A 151 3.50 9.21 8.75
C ALA A 151 3.30 9.38 7.23
N TRP A 152 2.07 9.68 6.81
CA TRP A 152 1.78 10.10 5.44
C TRP A 152 2.27 11.53 5.22
N THR A 153 2.99 11.75 4.11
CA THR A 153 3.55 13.05 3.73
C THR A 153 3.09 13.41 2.33
N ASN A 154 2.34 14.51 2.20
CA ASN A 154 1.91 15.04 0.91
C ASN A 154 3.07 15.75 0.20
N SER A 155 3.13 15.65 -1.13
CA SER A 155 4.03 16.49 -1.93
C SER A 155 3.49 17.92 -1.94
N SER A 156 4.30 18.89 -1.49
CA SER A 156 3.94 20.31 -1.47
C SER A 156 5.08 21.21 -1.96
N ASP A 157 5.94 20.68 -2.84
CA ASP A 157 7.00 21.44 -3.49
C ASP A 157 6.41 22.48 -4.44
N ARG A 158 6.94 23.71 -4.40
CA ARG A 158 6.57 24.78 -5.33
C ARG A 158 6.96 24.42 -6.77
N GLN A 159 8.04 23.68 -6.98
CA GLN A 159 8.47 23.25 -8.32
C GLN A 159 7.53 22.20 -8.92
N ALA A 160 6.77 21.50 -8.08
CA ALA A 160 5.77 20.53 -8.50
C ALA A 160 4.38 21.15 -8.78
N LYS A 161 4.23 22.46 -8.59
CA LYS A 161 2.96 23.18 -8.69
C LYS A 161 3.02 24.26 -9.76
N GLN A 162 1.89 24.48 -10.42
CA GLN A 162 1.68 25.55 -11.40
C GLN A 162 0.39 26.29 -11.08
N ASN A 163 0.16 27.46 -11.68
CA ASN A 163 -1.03 28.30 -11.45
C ASN A 163 -1.23 28.67 -9.98
N ILE A 164 -0.16 29.12 -9.31
CA ILE A 164 -0.19 29.47 -7.88
C ILE A 164 -0.69 30.90 -7.73
N GLU A 165 -1.86 31.06 -7.12
CA GLU A 165 -2.50 32.34 -6.81
C GLU A 165 -2.65 32.52 -5.29
N ALA A 166 -2.67 33.77 -4.83
CA ALA A 166 -2.97 34.09 -3.43
C ALA A 166 -4.47 33.94 -3.16
N VAL A 167 -4.83 33.64 -1.92
CA VAL A 167 -6.24 33.56 -1.46
C VAL A 167 -6.56 34.78 -0.60
N ASP A 168 -7.85 35.17 -0.54
CA ASP A 168 -8.34 36.11 0.46
C ASP A 168 -8.64 35.35 1.75
N GLU A 169 -7.81 35.54 2.78
CA GLU A 169 -7.93 34.79 4.03
C GLU A 169 -9.24 35.11 4.78
N ALA A 170 -9.78 36.33 4.65
CA ALA A 170 -11.04 36.71 5.29
C ALA A 170 -12.23 36.03 4.61
N GLU A 171 -12.21 35.91 3.27
CA GLU A 171 -13.19 35.11 2.54
C GLU A 171 -13.11 33.63 2.92
N VAL A 172 -11.90 33.09 3.06
CA VAL A 172 -11.70 31.68 3.49
C VAL A 172 -12.27 31.45 4.88
N LEU A 173 -12.00 32.35 5.84
CA LEU A 173 -12.56 32.26 7.19
C LEU A 173 -14.09 32.32 7.16
N ALA A 174 -14.68 33.26 6.43
CA ALA A 174 -16.13 33.40 6.32
C ALA A 174 -16.77 32.14 5.75
N LYS A 175 -16.18 31.54 4.70
CA LYS A 175 -16.65 30.26 4.15
C LYS A 175 -16.51 29.11 5.14
N LEU A 176 -15.33 28.98 5.77
CA LEU A 176 -15.06 27.87 6.70
C LEU A 176 -15.98 27.90 7.93
N ALA A 177 -16.33 29.10 8.41
CA ALA A 177 -17.25 29.28 9.53
C ALA A 177 -18.67 28.75 9.24
N GLU A 178 -19.09 28.73 7.97
CA GLU A 178 -20.39 28.22 7.54
C GLU A 178 -20.36 26.72 7.19
N VAL A 179 -19.17 26.10 7.08
CA VAL A 179 -19.06 24.66 6.82
C VAL A 179 -19.42 23.87 8.08
N PRO A 180 -20.46 23.01 8.06
CA PRO A 180 -20.85 22.26 9.24
C PRO A 180 -19.78 21.25 9.68
N ILE A 181 -19.48 21.21 10.98
CA ILE A 181 -18.65 20.18 11.60
C ILE A 181 -19.53 19.19 12.35
N SER A 182 -19.43 17.91 12.02
CA SER A 182 -20.23 16.83 12.61
C SER A 182 -19.35 15.70 13.14
N THR A 183 -19.88 14.93 14.09
CA THR A 183 -19.30 13.63 14.48
C THR A 183 -20.00 12.50 13.73
N TRP A 184 -19.26 11.46 13.35
CA TRP A 184 -19.76 10.38 12.52
C TRP A 184 -18.94 9.10 12.68
N ASN A 185 -19.47 7.98 12.19
CA ASN A 185 -18.75 6.71 12.07
C ASN A 185 -18.89 6.15 10.64
N TYR A 186 -17.88 5.41 10.17
CA TYR A 186 -18.01 4.71 8.89
C TYR A 186 -18.99 3.54 9.01
N ILE A 187 -19.79 3.31 7.97
CA ILE A 187 -20.73 2.17 7.89
C ILE A 187 -19.99 0.83 7.98
N ALA A 188 -18.79 0.75 7.39
CA ALA A 188 -17.97 -0.46 7.38
C ALA A 188 -17.12 -0.65 8.66
N GLN A 189 -17.24 0.23 9.65
CA GLN A 189 -16.48 0.20 10.89
C GLN A 189 -17.40 -0.14 12.07
N ASP A 190 -16.79 -0.61 13.16
CA ASP A 190 -17.45 -0.71 14.44
C ASP A 190 -18.12 0.62 14.84
N ALA A 191 -19.39 0.55 15.23
CA ALA A 191 -20.23 1.72 15.52
C ALA A 191 -19.76 2.54 16.74
N THR A 192 -18.89 1.97 17.58
CA THR A 192 -18.31 2.68 18.73
C THR A 192 -17.19 3.63 18.34
N VAL A 193 -16.61 3.49 17.14
CA VAL A 193 -15.53 4.35 16.69
C VAL A 193 -16.10 5.63 16.08
N GLN A 194 -15.85 6.76 16.75
CA GLN A 194 -16.30 8.08 16.33
C GLN A 194 -15.16 8.89 15.70
N HIS A 195 -15.52 9.65 14.67
CA HIS A 195 -14.68 10.62 13.98
C HIS A 195 -15.36 12.00 14.02
N MET A 196 -14.62 13.04 13.65
CA MET A 196 -15.13 14.41 13.58
C MET A 196 -14.54 15.13 12.39
N GLY A 197 -15.36 15.90 11.69
CA GLY A 197 -14.93 16.75 10.58
C GLY A 197 -16.10 17.24 9.73
N PRO A 198 -15.81 18.05 8.70
CA PRO A 198 -16.81 18.43 7.71
C PRO A 198 -17.16 17.24 6.81
N MET A 199 -18.33 17.31 6.19
CA MET A 199 -18.67 16.43 5.06
C MET A 199 -18.02 16.95 3.78
N ALA A 200 -17.61 16.05 2.90
CA ALA A 200 -16.91 16.41 1.65
C ALA A 200 -17.77 17.31 0.75
N GLN A 201 -19.08 17.07 0.69
CA GLN A 201 -20.01 17.82 -0.13
C GLN A 201 -20.10 19.28 0.32
N ASP A 202 -20.20 19.52 1.63
CA ASP A 202 -20.30 20.87 2.19
C ASP A 202 -18.98 21.63 2.00
N PHE A 203 -17.84 20.96 2.23
CA PHE A 203 -16.53 21.55 2.00
C PHE A 203 -16.30 21.87 0.52
N HIS A 204 -16.64 20.94 -0.38
CA HIS A 204 -16.51 21.14 -1.81
C HIS A 204 -17.47 22.23 -2.32
N ALA A 205 -18.69 22.32 -1.82
CA ALA A 205 -19.61 23.40 -2.15
C ALA A 205 -19.09 24.79 -1.72
N ALA A 206 -18.39 24.86 -0.58
CA ALA A 206 -17.81 26.12 -0.09
C ALA A 206 -16.55 26.54 -0.86
N PHE A 207 -15.64 25.60 -1.17
CA PHE A 207 -14.30 25.91 -1.67
C PHE A 207 -14.02 25.49 -3.12
N GLY A 208 -14.78 24.52 -3.66
CA GLY A 208 -14.53 23.95 -4.99
C GLY A 208 -13.17 23.24 -5.12
N LEU A 209 -12.56 22.84 -4.00
CA LEU A 209 -11.27 22.14 -3.97
C LEU A 209 -11.45 20.62 -4.05
N GLY A 210 -10.42 19.93 -4.55
CA GLY A 210 -10.44 18.48 -4.79
C GLY A 210 -10.91 18.08 -6.19
N GLU A 211 -10.86 16.79 -6.48
CA GLU A 211 -11.28 16.22 -7.78
C GLU A 211 -12.79 15.97 -7.85
N ASP A 212 -13.47 15.84 -6.71
CA ASP A 212 -14.91 15.58 -6.60
C ASP A 212 -15.50 16.09 -5.26
N ASP A 213 -16.81 15.89 -5.06
CA ASP A 213 -17.56 16.28 -3.87
C ASP A 213 -17.65 15.20 -2.78
N ARG A 214 -16.88 14.11 -2.90
CA ARG A 214 -16.93 12.94 -2.00
C ARG A 214 -15.65 12.76 -1.19
N HIS A 215 -14.59 13.45 -1.56
CA HIS A 215 -13.30 13.33 -0.90
C HIS A 215 -12.78 14.72 -0.50
N ILE A 216 -12.15 14.79 0.67
CA ILE A 216 -11.40 15.96 1.10
C ILE A 216 -9.94 15.56 1.19
N ALA A 217 -9.07 16.18 0.39
CA ALA A 217 -7.64 15.98 0.56
C ALA A 217 -7.20 16.60 1.89
N ALA A 218 -6.38 15.89 2.67
CA ALA A 218 -5.87 16.41 3.93
C ALA A 218 -5.08 17.73 3.75
N LEU A 219 -4.45 17.92 2.58
CA LEU A 219 -3.76 19.16 2.23
C LEU A 219 -4.73 20.33 2.01
N ASP A 220 -5.88 20.09 1.37
CA ASP A 220 -6.89 21.13 1.11
C ASP A 220 -7.54 21.60 2.41
N LEU A 221 -7.95 20.65 3.26
CA LEU A 221 -8.50 20.98 4.59
C LEU A 221 -7.46 21.72 5.45
N GLY A 222 -6.21 21.26 5.43
CA GLY A 222 -5.11 21.93 6.15
C GLY A 222 -4.84 23.34 5.63
N GLY A 223 -4.90 23.54 4.31
CA GLY A 223 -4.76 24.84 3.67
C GLY A 223 -5.85 25.82 4.08
N ALA A 224 -7.12 25.40 3.99
CA ALA A 224 -8.27 26.21 4.42
C ALA A 224 -8.18 26.57 5.91
N ASN A 225 -7.85 25.60 6.77
CA ASN A 225 -7.65 25.85 8.20
C ASN A 225 -6.51 26.84 8.47
N THR A 226 -5.40 26.74 7.74
CA THR A 226 -4.24 27.63 7.91
C THR A 226 -4.61 29.08 7.56
N ALA A 227 -5.26 29.29 6.41
CA ALA A 227 -5.71 30.61 5.98
C ALA A 227 -6.75 31.19 6.96
N ALA A 228 -7.72 30.38 7.40
CA ALA A 228 -8.70 30.82 8.39
C ALA A 228 -8.06 31.22 9.73
N ILE A 229 -7.03 30.49 10.18
CA ILE A 229 -6.27 30.85 11.40
C ILE A 229 -5.53 32.19 11.22
N GLN A 230 -4.95 32.44 10.04
CA GLN A 230 -4.29 33.72 9.75
C GLN A 230 -5.30 34.88 9.78
N ALA A 231 -6.45 34.74 9.13
CA ALA A 231 -7.53 35.74 9.19
C ALA A 231 -8.07 35.95 10.60
N LEU A 232 -8.24 34.87 11.39
CA LEU A 232 -8.63 34.99 12.80
C LEU A 232 -7.60 35.77 13.61
N TYR A 233 -6.31 35.54 13.39
CA TYR A 233 -5.24 36.26 14.07
C TYR A 233 -5.30 37.77 13.74
N GLU A 234 -5.49 38.13 12.47
CA GLU A 234 -5.67 39.52 12.04
C GLU A 234 -6.91 40.16 12.66
N LEU A 235 -8.05 39.47 12.66
CA LEU A 235 -9.28 39.95 13.28
C LEU A 235 -9.11 40.20 14.78
N VAL A 236 -8.40 39.31 15.49
CA VAL A 236 -8.08 39.47 16.91
C VAL A 236 -7.22 40.71 17.15
N GLN A 237 -6.21 40.97 16.30
CA GLN A 237 -5.39 42.17 16.41
C GLN A 237 -6.21 43.45 16.16
N GLN A 238 -7.05 43.45 15.13
CA GLN A 238 -7.94 44.59 14.82
C GLN A 238 -8.89 44.89 15.97
N GLN A 239 -9.49 43.86 16.56
CA GLN A 239 -10.38 44.02 17.72
C GLN A 239 -9.63 44.55 18.95
N ALA A 240 -8.38 44.13 19.18
CA ALA A 240 -7.57 44.64 20.27
C ALA A 240 -7.27 46.14 20.11
N ASP A 241 -6.90 46.56 18.90
CA ASP A 241 -6.66 47.97 18.59
C ASP A 241 -7.93 48.82 18.74
N GLU A 242 -9.08 48.30 18.29
CA GLU A 242 -10.37 48.97 18.47
C GLU A 242 -10.74 49.11 19.95
N ILE A 243 -10.53 48.06 20.75
CA ILE A 243 -10.77 48.10 22.21
C ILE A 243 -9.91 49.17 22.87
N GLU A 244 -8.61 49.26 22.53
CA GLU A 244 -7.73 50.28 23.09
C GLU A 244 -8.13 51.69 22.65
N ALA A 245 -8.51 51.87 21.38
CA ALA A 245 -9.03 53.15 20.89
C ALA A 245 -10.33 53.56 21.61
N LEU A 246 -11.24 52.61 21.85
CA LEU A 246 -12.48 52.85 22.59
C LEU A 246 -12.21 53.18 24.07
N LYS A 247 -11.27 52.48 24.74
CA LYS A 247 -10.85 52.80 26.11
C LYS A 247 -10.25 54.20 26.21
N ALA A 248 -9.40 54.58 25.27
CA ALA A 248 -8.80 55.92 25.23
C ALA A 248 -9.88 57.01 25.07
N ARG A 249 -10.87 56.77 24.21
CA ARG A 249 -12.02 57.68 24.04
C ARG A 249 -12.89 57.76 25.29
N LEU A 250 -13.15 56.64 25.96
CA LEU A 250 -13.93 56.61 27.19
C LEU A 250 -13.23 57.40 28.30
N ALA A 251 -11.93 57.19 28.50
CA ALA A 251 -11.14 57.95 29.47
C ALA A 251 -11.19 59.47 29.21
N ALA A 252 -11.14 59.90 27.96
CA ALA A 252 -11.26 61.31 27.58
C ALA A 252 -12.65 61.90 27.92
N VAL A 253 -13.71 61.09 27.93
CA VAL A 253 -15.08 61.51 28.28
C VAL A 253 -15.31 61.47 29.79
N GLU A 254 -14.70 60.53 30.51
CA GLU A 254 -14.87 60.31 31.95
C GLU A 254 -13.99 61.20 32.84
N THR A 255 -13.17 62.08 32.25
CA THR A 255 -12.49 63.16 32.99
C THR A 255 -13.23 64.48 32.77
N PRO A 256 -14.31 64.79 33.52
CA PRO A 256 -14.79 66.17 33.61
C PRO A 256 -13.75 66.97 34.40
N GLY A 257 -13.35 68.12 33.85
CA GLY A 257 -12.55 69.12 34.56
C GLY A 257 -13.23 69.64 35.83
#